data_AF-A0A517YF26-F1
#
_entry.id   AF-A0A517YF26-F1
#
_cell.length_a   1.000
_cell.length_b   1.000
_cell.length_c   1.000
_cell.angle_alpha   90.00
_cell.angle_beta   90.00
_cell.angle_gamma   90.00
#
_symmetry.space_group_name_H-M   'P 1'
#
loop_
_entity.id
_entity.type
_entity.pdbx_description
1 polymer ?
#
loop_
_entity_poly.entity_id
_entity_poly.type
_entity_poly.pdbx_seq_one_letter_code
_entity_poly.pdbx_strand_id
1 'polypeptide(L)'
;MIESWWRVLKHQWLYLNRLDTRATVQKLVAFYVEQHNKHLLHAAFHGQTPDEMYFGTGADISKQLAAAKVAAAKVAAAKVAAAKVAARQARLAGNRAVRCQSCSEPVAISN
;
A
#
# COMPACT_ATOMS: atom_id res chain seq x y z
N MET A 1 15.12 -19.66 2.41
CA MET A 1 13.98 -20.56 2.14
C MET A 1 13.65 -21.37 3.39
N ILE A 2 14.40 -22.43 3.75
CA ILE A 2 14.12 -23.17 5.00
C ILE A 2 14.77 -22.55 6.24
N GLU A 3 16.00 -22.03 6.12
CA GLU A 3 16.71 -21.39 7.24
C GLU A 3 16.00 -20.14 7.76
N SER A 4 15.46 -19.33 6.85
CA SER A 4 14.65 -18.16 7.18
C SER A 4 13.39 -18.55 7.94
N TRP A 5 12.75 -19.67 7.55
CA TRP A 5 11.55 -20.17 8.21
C TRP A 5 11.83 -20.59 9.65
N TRP A 6 12.89 -21.39 9.87
CA TRP A 6 13.31 -21.80 11.21
C TRP A 6 13.71 -20.62 12.10
N ARG A 7 14.35 -19.61 11.52
CA ARG A 7 14.70 -18.38 12.24
C ARG A 7 13.44 -17.67 12.75
N VAL A 8 12.41 -17.51 11.91
CA VAL A 8 11.17 -16.84 12.31
C VAL A 8 10.43 -17.67 13.35
N LEU A 9 10.23 -18.98 13.13
CA LEU A 9 9.58 -19.85 14.12
C LEU A 9 10.23 -19.75 15.51
N LYS A 10 11.56 -19.78 15.58
CA LYS A 10 12.25 -19.71 16.88
C LYS A 10 12.17 -18.31 17.49
N HIS A 11 12.67 -17.30 16.77
CA HIS A 11 12.92 -15.99 17.35
C HIS A 11 11.69 -15.09 17.44
N GLN A 12 10.72 -15.27 16.55
CA GLN A 12 9.51 -14.43 16.49
C GLN A 12 8.29 -15.11 17.10
N TRP A 13 8.40 -16.38 17.49
CA TRP A 13 7.28 -17.13 18.05
C TRP A 13 7.65 -17.94 19.31
N LEU A 14 8.49 -18.97 19.19
CA LEU A 14 8.76 -19.87 20.31
C LEU A 14 9.42 -19.16 21.50
N TYR A 15 10.43 -18.34 21.27
CA TYR A 15 11.18 -17.68 22.34
C TYR A 15 10.42 -16.55 23.05
N LEU A 16 9.23 -16.19 22.55
CA LEU A 16 8.33 -15.25 23.22
C LEU A 16 7.42 -15.95 24.25
N ASN A 17 7.47 -17.28 24.32
CA ASN A 17 6.61 -18.10 25.17
C ASN A 17 7.45 -18.92 26.17
N ARG A 18 6.81 -19.35 27.26
CA ARG A 18 7.42 -20.32 28.17
C ARG A 18 7.44 -21.71 27.54
N LEU A 19 8.62 -22.34 27.50
CA LEU A 19 8.86 -23.62 26.83
C LEU A 19 9.08 -24.76 27.83
N ASP A 20 8.33 -24.75 28.94
CA ASP A 20 8.61 -25.59 30.12
C ASP A 20 8.28 -27.07 29.93
N THR A 21 7.42 -27.41 28.96
CA THR A 21 7.03 -28.80 28.69
C THR A 21 7.02 -29.11 27.21
N ARG A 22 7.23 -30.39 26.87
CA ARG A 22 7.10 -30.90 25.50
C ARG A 22 5.72 -30.60 24.91
N ALA A 23 4.65 -30.75 25.69
CA ALA A 23 3.29 -30.50 25.24
C ALA A 23 3.09 -29.03 24.84
N THR A 24 3.64 -28.09 25.62
CA THR A 24 3.60 -26.65 25.28
C THR A 24 4.32 -26.37 23.97
N VAL A 25 5.53 -26.91 23.80
CA VAL A 25 6.31 -26.72 22.55
C VAL A 25 5.54 -27.27 21.34
N GLN A 26 5.00 -28.49 21.45
CA GLN A 26 4.21 -29.10 20.37
C GLN A 26 3.00 -28.25 19.99
N LYS A 27 2.26 -27.75 20.99
CA LYS A 27 1.11 -26.88 20.76
C LYS A 27 1.51 -25.58 20.05
N LEU A 28 2.58 -24.93 20.50
CA LEU A 28 3.06 -23.68 19.90
C LEU A 28 3.55 -23.90 18.46
N VAL A 29 4.28 -24.98 18.19
CA VAL A 29 4.74 -25.30 16.83
C VAL A 29 3.56 -25.62 15.92
N ALA A 30 2.62 -26.46 16.36
CA ALA A 30 1.43 -26.80 15.57
C ALA A 30 0.63 -25.57 15.19
N PHE A 31 0.39 -24.67 16.16
CA PHE A 31 -0.28 -23.41 15.90
C PHE A 31 0.48 -22.55 14.89
N TYR A 32 1.79 -22.36 15.05
CA TYR A 32 2.56 -21.53 14.12
C TYR A 32 2.55 -22.09 12.70
N VAL A 33 2.71 -23.41 12.53
CA VAL A 33 2.69 -24.04 11.21
C VAL A 33 1.34 -23.81 10.53
N GLU A 34 0.24 -23.98 11.27
CA GLU A 34 -1.10 -23.71 10.74
C GLU A 34 -1.24 -22.24 10.31
N GLN A 35 -0.86 -21.29 11.19
CA GLN A 35 -0.96 -19.86 10.88
C GLN A 35 -0.10 -19.49 9.67
N HIS A 36 1.16 -19.95 9.64
CA HIS A 36 2.10 -19.65 8.56
C HIS A 36 1.58 -20.13 7.21
N ASN A 37 1.02 -21.34 7.17
CA ASN A 37 0.59 -21.97 5.93
C ASN A 37 -0.77 -21.49 5.43
N LYS A 38 -1.73 -21.23 6.34
CA LYS A 38 -3.14 -20.99 5.98
C LYS A 38 -3.57 -19.54 6.06
N HIS A 39 -2.85 -18.69 6.79
CA HIS A 39 -3.35 -17.36 7.14
C HIS A 39 -2.35 -16.24 6.85
N LEU A 40 -1.04 -16.50 6.94
CA LEU A 40 -0.03 -15.49 6.68
C LEU A 40 0.16 -15.27 5.17
N LEU A 41 -0.16 -14.08 4.71
CA LEU A 41 0.04 -13.65 3.33
C LEU A 41 1.52 -13.32 3.11
N HIS A 42 2.09 -13.87 2.04
CA HIS A 42 3.50 -13.69 1.72
C HIS A 42 3.67 -12.83 0.46
N ALA A 43 4.47 -11.77 0.56
CA ALA A 43 4.75 -10.89 -0.58
C ALA A 43 5.39 -11.64 -1.75
N ALA A 44 6.26 -12.62 -1.46
CA ALA A 44 6.87 -13.49 -2.46
C ALA A 44 5.85 -14.35 -3.22
N PHE A 45 4.66 -14.57 -2.65
CA PHE A 45 3.56 -15.31 -3.27
C PHE A 45 2.47 -14.37 -3.80
N HIS A 46 2.84 -13.12 -4.09
CA HIS A 46 1.91 -12.09 -4.56
C HIS A 46 0.70 -11.88 -3.64
N GLY A 47 0.92 -12.03 -2.34
CA GLY A 47 -0.12 -11.87 -1.33
C GLY A 47 -0.95 -13.13 -1.05
N GLN A 48 -0.55 -14.30 -1.57
CA GLN A 48 -1.15 -15.58 -1.20
C GLN A 48 -0.47 -16.18 0.04
N THR A 49 -1.16 -17.10 0.68
CA THR A 49 -0.61 -17.99 1.70
C THR A 49 0.15 -19.16 1.05
N PRO A 50 1.06 -19.82 1.78
CA PRO A 50 1.74 -21.01 1.27
C PRO A 50 0.76 -22.10 0.81
N ASP A 51 -0.30 -22.40 1.56
CA ASP A 51 -1.29 -23.41 1.16
C ASP A 51 -1.98 -23.01 -0.14
N GLU A 52 -2.40 -21.75 -0.27
CA GLU A 52 -3.02 -21.25 -1.49
C GLU A 52 -2.13 -21.38 -2.72
N MET A 53 -0.83 -21.11 -2.57
CA MET A 53 0.13 -21.23 -3.66
C MET A 53 0.40 -22.69 -4.04
N TYR A 54 0.65 -23.56 -3.05
CA TYR A 54 1.06 -24.95 -3.31
C TYR A 54 -0.13 -25.87 -3.65
N PHE A 55 -1.32 -25.60 -3.12
CA PHE A 55 -2.55 -26.32 -3.47
C PHE A 55 -3.33 -25.65 -4.62
N GLY A 56 -2.88 -24.49 -5.10
CA GLY A 56 -3.47 -23.80 -6.26
C GLY A 56 -4.84 -23.18 -6.01
N THR A 57 -5.24 -22.96 -4.77
CA THR A 57 -6.56 -22.43 -4.40
C THR A 57 -6.63 -20.89 -4.43
N GLY A 58 -5.48 -20.18 -4.44
CA GLY A 58 -5.42 -18.72 -4.38
C GLY A 58 -5.25 -17.98 -5.71
N ALA A 59 -5.15 -18.69 -6.84
CA ALA A 59 -4.74 -18.10 -8.12
C ALA A 59 -5.65 -16.96 -8.61
N ASP A 60 -6.93 -16.97 -8.27
CA ASP A 60 -7.87 -15.92 -8.65
C ASP A 60 -7.72 -14.66 -7.78
N ILE A 61 -7.39 -14.82 -6.49
CA ILE A 61 -7.26 -13.73 -5.52
C ILE A 61 -6.16 -12.76 -5.95
N SER A 62 -4.99 -13.28 -6.36
CA SER A 62 -3.89 -12.42 -6.85
C SER A 62 -4.25 -11.65 -8.11
N LYS A 63 -5.03 -12.24 -9.03
CA LYS A 63 -5.49 -11.58 -10.26
C LYS A 63 -6.49 -10.46 -9.94
N GLN A 64 -7.46 -10.75 -9.08
CA GLN A 64 -8.43 -9.77 -8.62
C GLN A 64 -7.74 -8.59 -7.91
N LEU A 65 -6.78 -8.87 -7.03
CA LEU A 65 -6.03 -7.83 -6.34
C LEU A 65 -5.20 -6.97 -7.30
N ALA A 66 -4.55 -7.57 -8.30
CA ALA A 66 -3.81 -6.85 -9.31
C ALA A 66 -4.73 -5.93 -10.15
N ALA A 67 -5.88 -6.45 -10.58
CA ALA A 67 -6.88 -5.67 -11.30
C ALA A 67 -7.41 -4.49 -10.45
N ALA A 68 -7.72 -4.74 -9.17
CA ALA A 68 -8.17 -3.72 -8.24
C ALA A 68 -7.12 -2.63 -8.03
N LYS A 69 -5.83 -2.99 -7.91
CA LYS A 69 -4.72 -2.03 -7.81
C LYS A 69 -4.63 -1.14 -9.05
N VAL A 70 -4.74 -1.71 -10.25
CA VAL A 70 -4.73 -0.94 -11.50
C VAL A 70 -5.92 0.01 -11.58
N ALA A 71 -7.12 -0.45 -11.21
CA ALA A 71 -8.31 0.39 -11.17
C ALA A 71 -8.16 1.55 -10.17
N ALA A 72 -7.70 1.26 -8.96
CA ALA A 72 -7.45 2.26 -7.92
C ALA A 72 -6.40 3.30 -8.37
N ALA A 73 -5.31 2.85 -9.01
CA ALA A 73 -4.28 3.74 -9.53
C ALA A 73 -4.82 4.69 -10.62
N LYS A 74 -5.68 4.21 -11.52
CA LYS A 74 -6.34 5.05 -12.54
C LYS A 74 -7.22 6.12 -11.90
N VAL A 75 -8.02 5.75 -10.91
CA VAL A 75 -8.88 6.70 -10.18
C VAL A 75 -8.03 7.75 -9.44
N ALA A 76 -6.96 7.32 -8.78
CA ALA A 76 -6.04 8.24 -8.11
C ALA A 76 -5.39 9.22 -9.09
N ALA A 77 -4.91 8.73 -10.24
CA ALA A 77 -4.32 9.57 -11.29
C ALA A 77 -5.33 10.60 -11.83
N ALA A 78 -6.57 10.21 -12.08
CA ALA A 78 -7.63 11.12 -12.52
C ALA A 78 -7.92 12.22 -11.47
N LYS A 79 -8.00 11.85 -10.19
CA LYS A 79 -8.17 12.82 -9.09
C LYS A 79 -7.01 13.82 -9.03
N VAL A 80 -5.78 13.34 -9.16
CA VAL A 80 -4.58 14.20 -9.18
C VAL A 80 -4.59 15.13 -10.39
N ALA A 81 -5.00 14.64 -11.57
CA ALA A 81 -5.11 15.47 -12.77
C ALA A 81 -6.15 16.59 -12.59
N ALA A 82 -7.34 16.25 -12.08
CA ALA A 82 -8.39 17.24 -11.79
C ALA A 82 -7.93 18.28 -10.75
N ALA A 83 -7.28 17.84 -9.67
CA ALA A 83 -6.74 18.74 -8.65
C ALA A 83 -5.67 19.70 -9.23
N LYS A 84 -4.80 19.21 -10.12
CA LYS A 84 -3.82 20.06 -10.82
C LYS A 84 -4.49 21.13 -11.68
N VAL A 85 -5.55 20.77 -12.41
CA VAL A 85 -6.32 21.74 -13.22
C VAL A 85 -6.97 22.79 -12.33
N ALA A 86 -7.62 22.38 -11.24
CA ALA A 86 -8.24 23.30 -10.28
C ALA A 86 -7.21 24.26 -9.67
N ALA A 87 -6.05 23.76 -9.24
CA ALA A 87 -4.97 24.58 -8.71
C ALA A 87 -4.43 25.59 -9.74
N ARG A 88 -4.32 25.19 -11.02
CA ARG A 88 -3.90 26.09 -12.11
C ARG A 88 -4.91 27.20 -12.33
N GLN A 89 -6.21 26.88 -12.34
CA GLN A 89 -7.30 27.85 -12.51
C GLN A 89 -7.33 28.83 -11.34
N ALA A 90 -7.23 28.35 -10.10
CA ALA A 90 -7.16 29.20 -8.91
C ALA A 90 -5.98 30.19 -8.97
N ARG A 91 -4.80 29.71 -9.41
CA ARG A 91 -3.63 30.59 -9.60
C ARG A 91 -3.85 31.62 -10.70
N LEU A 92 -4.45 31.24 -11.83
CA LEU A 92 -4.76 32.18 -12.91
C LEU A 92 -5.76 33.26 -12.46
N ALA A 93 -6.81 32.86 -11.74
CA ALA A 93 -7.79 33.77 -11.19
C ALA A 93 -7.15 34.75 -10.19
N GLY A 94 -6.33 34.23 -9.26
CA GLY A 94 -5.56 35.06 -8.33
C GLY A 94 -4.64 36.05 -9.04
N ASN A 95 -3.85 35.58 -10.03
CA ASN A 95 -2.98 36.44 -10.81
C ASN A 95 -3.73 37.54 -11.57
N ARG A 96 -4.93 37.24 -12.10
CA ARG A 96 -5.77 38.23 -12.80
C ARG A 96 -6.41 39.24 -11.85
N ALA A 97 -6.71 38.83 -10.61
CA ALA A 97 -7.23 39.73 -9.58
C ALA A 97 -6.15 40.69 -9.04
N VAL A 98 -4.88 40.31 -9.11
CA VAL A 98 -3.75 41.22 -8.86
C VAL A 98 -3.66 42.19 -10.04
N ARG A 99 -4.04 43.46 -9.82
CA ARG A 99 -3.77 44.52 -10.79
C ARG A 99 -2.26 44.78 -10.84
N CYS A 100 -1.67 44.58 -12.02
CA CYS A 100 -0.29 45.00 -12.29
C CYS A 100 -0.23 46.54 -12.21
N GLN A 101 0.47 47.08 -11.21
CA GLN A 101 0.71 48.52 -11.09
C GLN A 101 1.50 49.09 -12.28
N SER A 102 2.19 48.23 -13.05
CA SER A 102 2.96 48.60 -14.25
C SER A 102 2.14 48.64 -15.55
N CYS A 103 0.87 48.21 -15.54
CA CYS A 103 0.00 48.17 -16.73
C CYS A 103 -1.21 49.13 -16.63
N SER A 104 -1.14 50.19 -15.83
CA SER A 104 -2.16 51.24 -15.81
C SER A 104 -2.11 52.08 -17.09
N GLU A 105 -3.28 52.51 -17.61
CA GLU A 105 -3.38 53.46 -18.72
C GLU A 105 -2.54 54.72 -18.41
N PRO A 106 -1.79 55.26 -19.39
CA PRO A 106 -1.04 56.48 -19.19
C PRO A 106 -2.03 57.60 -18.82
N VAL A 107 -1.86 58.19 -17.64
CA VAL A 107 -2.63 59.36 -17.22
C VAL A 107 -2.36 60.47 -18.22
N ALA A 108 -3.41 60.89 -18.95
CA ALA A 108 -3.35 62.04 -19.84
C ALA A 108 -3.11 63.30 -18.98
N ILE A 109 -1.90 63.84 -19.03
CA ILE A 109 -1.58 65.13 -18.40
C ILE A 109 -2.25 66.20 -19.26
N SER A 110 -3.26 66.87 -18.71
CA SER A 110 -3.91 68.04 -19.31
C SER A 110 -3.13 69.28 -18.89
N ASN A 111 -2.81 70.14 -19.87
CA ASN A 111 -2.02 71.38 -19.73
C ASN A 111 -2.67 72.43 -18.84
#